data_AF-A0A965DL38-F1
#
_entry.id   AF-A0A965DL38-F1
#
_cell.length_a   1.000
_cell.length_b   1.000
_cell.length_c   1.000
_cell.angle_alpha   90.00
_cell.angle_beta   90.00
_cell.angle_gamma   90.00
#
_symmetry.space_group_name_H-M   'P 1'
#
loop_
_entity.id
_entity.type
_entity.pdbx_description
1 polymer ?
#
loop_
_entity_poly.entity_id
_entity_poly.type
_entity_poly.pdbx_seq_one_letter_code
_entity_poly.pdbx_strand_id
1 'polypeptide(L)' 'MARKANNTHLDTLKQAIYNNPGKKASWFAKLLGWQHEDVNRRLTTLNDQNHLLYEDEHGGLWDYQSKS' A
#
# COMPACT_ATOMS: atom_id res chain seq x y z
N MET A 1 -15.02 -18.98 6.71
CA MET A 1 -15.06 -17.51 6.48
C MET A 1 -13.71 -16.86 6.81
N ALA A 2 -12.63 -17.22 6.09
CA ALA A 2 -11.26 -16.79 6.42
C ALA A 2 -10.73 -15.64 5.53
N ARG A 3 -11.54 -15.13 4.60
CA ARG A 3 -11.10 -14.21 3.54
C ARG A 3 -11.37 -12.72 3.82
N LYS A 4 -12.12 -12.38 4.88
CA LYS A 4 -12.53 -10.98 5.17
C LYS A 4 -11.52 -10.18 5.99
N ALA A 5 -10.85 -10.78 6.98
CA ALA A 5 -9.96 -10.04 7.88
C ALA A 5 -8.66 -9.55 7.20
N ASN A 6 -8.14 -10.31 6.22
CA ASN A 6 -6.91 -9.94 5.53
C ASN A 6 -7.12 -8.79 4.53
N ASN A 7 -8.36 -8.61 4.03
CA ASN A 7 -8.68 -7.52 3.12
C ASN A 7 -8.71 -6.17 3.84
N THR A 8 -9.13 -6.11 5.11
CA THR A 8 -9.24 -4.84 5.85
C THR A 8 -7.91 -4.09 5.94
N HIS A 9 -6.81 -4.81 6.15
CA HIS A 9 -5.47 -4.20 6.15
C HIS A 9 -5.02 -3.81 4.73
N LEU A 10 -5.29 -4.61 3.70
CA LEU A 10 -4.95 -4.24 2.32
C LEU A 10 -5.70 -2.97 1.88
N ASP A 11 -6.99 -2.89 2.18
CA ASP A 11 -7.82 -1.71 1.92
C ASP A 11 -7.32 -0.48 2.70
N THR A 12 -6.91 -0.66 3.95
CA THR A 12 -6.35 0.43 4.76
C THR A 12 -5.05 0.98 4.14
N LEU A 13 -4.14 0.10 3.71
CA LEU A 13 -2.90 0.51 3.06
C LEU A 13 -3.16 1.22 1.73
N LYS A 14 -4.08 0.66 0.92
CA LYS A 14 -4.49 1.25 -0.35
C LYS A 14 -5.07 2.66 -0.15
N GLN A 15 -5.98 2.83 0.81
CA GLN A 15 -6.55 4.13 1.15
C GLN A 15 -5.50 5.11 1.67
N ALA A 16 -4.54 4.64 2.48
CA ALA A 16 -3.46 5.48 2.98
C ALA A 16 -2.59 6.02 1.84
N ILE A 17 -2.25 5.17 0.85
CA ILE A 17 -1.48 5.55 -0.35
C ILE A 17 -2.26 6.53 -1.23
N TYR A 18 -3.55 6.26 -1.46
CA TYR A 18 -4.43 7.19 -2.19
C TYR A 18 -4.45 8.58 -1.56
N ASN A 19 -4.57 8.66 -0.23
CA ASN A 19 -4.61 9.93 0.49
C ASN A 19 -3.24 10.61 0.62
N ASN A 20 -2.13 9.87 0.45
CA ASN A 20 -0.77 10.37 0.65
C ASN A 20 0.19 9.83 -0.42
N PRO A 21 -0.01 10.20 -1.70
CA PRO A 21 0.82 9.70 -2.78
C PRO A 21 2.27 10.21 -2.67
N GLY A 22 3.22 9.44 -3.20
CA GLY A 22 4.65 9.77 -3.22
C GLY A 22 5.37 9.56 -1.88
N LYS A 23 4.72 8.94 -0.89
CA LYS A 23 5.36 8.58 0.39
C LYS A 23 6.00 7.19 0.31
N LYS A 24 7.06 6.98 1.10
CA LYS A 24 7.78 5.69 1.14
C LYS A 24 7.05 4.64 1.97
N ALA A 25 7.30 3.36 1.70
CA ALA A 25 6.79 2.25 2.51
C ALA A 25 7.04 2.42 4.02
N SER A 26 8.22 2.91 4.40
CA SER A 26 8.57 3.17 5.81
C SER A 26 7.76 4.31 6.45
N TRP A 27 7.26 5.25 5.65
CA TRP A 27 6.36 6.30 6.14
C TRP A 27 4.98 5.72 6.43
N PHE A 28 4.45 4.85 5.56
CA PHE A 28 3.18 4.16 5.81
C PHE A 28 3.26 3.19 6.98
N ALA A 29 4.39 2.50 7.17
CA ALA A 29 4.63 1.68 8.35
C ALA A 29 4.47 2.49 9.64
N LYS A 30 5.03 3.70 9.69
CA LYS A 30 4.88 4.62 10.84
C LYS A 30 3.45 5.14 10.98
N LEU A 31 2.80 5.52 9.88
CA LEU A 31 1.43 6.03 9.89
C LEU A 31 0.43 5.00 10.42
N LEU A 32 0.57 3.75 9.97
CA LEU A 32 -0.37 2.67 10.28
C LEU A 32 0.01 1.89 11.55
N GLY A 33 1.17 2.18 12.14
CA GLY A 33 1.70 1.44 13.29
C GLY A 33 2.05 -0.02 12.95
N TRP A 34 2.45 -0.28 11.70
CA TRP A 34 2.79 -1.62 11.21
C TRP A 34 4.29 -1.82 11.09
N GLN A 35 4.70 -3.09 11.06
CA GLN A 35 6.08 -3.43 10.75
C GLN A 35 6.39 -3.16 9.26
N HIS A 36 7.65 -2.86 8.97
CA HIS A 36 8.09 -2.59 7.59
C HIS A 36 7.86 -3.80 6.68
N GLU A 37 8.17 -5.01 7.17
CA GLU A 37 7.93 -6.28 6.48
C GLU A 37 6.44 -6.50 6.18
N ASP A 38 5.58 -6.14 7.13
CA ASP A 38 4.13 -6.24 7.00
C ASP A 38 3.60 -5.35 5.87
N VAL A 39 4.13 -4.12 5.77
CA VAL A 39 3.79 -3.20 4.68
C VAL A 39 4.29 -3.77 3.36
N ASN A 40 5.56 -4.16 3.26
CA ASN A 40 6.13 -4.69 2.02
C ASN A 40 5.37 -5.92 1.50
N ARG A 41 5.04 -6.89 2.37
CA ARG A 41 4.25 -8.07 1.97
C ARG A 41 2.89 -7.69 1.39
N ARG A 42 2.24 -6.68 1.99
CA ARG A 42 0.94 -6.16 1.54
C ARG A 42 1.07 -5.37 0.24
N LEU A 43 2.15 -4.61 0.04
CA LEU A 43 2.45 -3.93 -1.23
C LEU A 43 2.61 -4.94 -2.35
N THR A 44 3.37 -6.02 -2.13
CA THR A 44 3.47 -7.13 -3.10
C THR A 44 2.10 -7.73 -3.41
N THR A 45 1.26 -7.94 -2.39
CA THR A 45 -0.10 -8.48 -2.59
C THR A 45 -0.99 -7.53 -3.39
N LEU A 46 -0.92 -6.21 -3.14
CA LEU A 46 -1.68 -5.21 -3.90
C LEU A 46 -1.24 -5.21 -5.38
N ASN A 47 0.06 -5.28 -5.63
CA ASN A 47 0.61 -5.39 -6.97
C ASN A 47 0.15 -6.68 -7.68
N ASP A 48 0.21 -7.83 -7.01
CA ASP A 48 -0.26 -9.13 -7.54
C ASP A 48 -1.77 -9.15 -7.84
N GLN A 49 -2.55 -8.37 -7.09
CA GLN A 49 -4.00 -8.25 -7.28
C GLN A 49 -4.39 -7.27 -8.41
N ASN A 50 -3.43 -6.77 -9.20
CA ASN A 50 -3.63 -5.67 -10.16
C ASN A 50 -4.24 -4.42 -9.52
N HIS A 51 -4.15 -4.28 -8.19
CA HIS A 51 -4.28 -2.99 -7.52
C HIS A 51 -2.92 -2.29 -7.67
N LEU A 52 -2.63 -1.90 -8.91
CA LEU A 52 -1.36 -1.34 -9.35
C LEU A 52 -0.93 -0.21 -8.41
N LEU A 53 0.14 -0.48 -7.66
CA LEU A 53 0.91 0.52 -6.95
C LEU A 53 2.18 0.73 -7.75
N TYR A 54 2.43 1.95 -8.19
CA TYR A 54 3.70 2.27 -8.84
C TYR A 54 4.66 2.86 -7.80
N GLU A 55 5.83 2.26 -7.69
CA GLU A 55 6.95 2.81 -6.93
C GLU A 55 7.80 3.68 -7.86
N ASP A 56 7.98 4.95 -7.52
CA ASP A 56 8.87 5.84 -8.27
C ASP A 56 10.35 5.50 -8.06
N GLU A 57 11.22 6.14 -8.83
CA GLU A 57 12.68 5.95 -8.77
C GLU A 57 13.31 6.29 -7.41
N HIS A 58 12.56 6.96 -6.52
CA HIS A 58 12.98 7.34 -5.18
C HIS A 58 12.35 6.47 -4.07
N GLY A 59 11.54 5.48 -4.44
CA GLY A 59 10.82 4.59 -3.53
C GLY A 59 9.50 5.15 -2.98
N GLY A 60 8.94 6.17 -3.64
CA GLY A 60 7.64 6.75 -3.35
C GLY A 60 6.51 5.94 -3.97
N LEU A 61 5.48 5.65 -3.17
CA LEU A 61 4.34 4.83 -3.61
C LEU A 61 3.21 5.71 -4.12
N TRP A 62 2.70 5.37 -5.28
CA TRP A 62 1.61 6.06 -5.96
C TRP A 62 0.46 5.10 -6.26
N ASP A 63 -0.75 5.58 -6.06
CA ASP A 63 -1.93 4.90 -6.57
C ASP A 63 -2.03 5.13 -8.09
N TYR A 64 -2.29 4.06 -8.84
CA TYR A 64 -2.47 4.12 -10.28
C TYR A 64 -3.69 4.96 -10.70
N GLN A 65 -4.70 5.13 -9.84
CA GLN A 65 -5.83 6.02 -10.14
C GLN A 65 -5.49 7.51 -10.21
N SER A 66 -4.34 7.95 -9.69
CA SER A 66 -3.91 9.35 -9.78
C SER A 66 -3.43 9.77 -11.18
N LYS A 67 -3.49 8.88 -12.18
CA LYS A 67 -3.02 9.13 -13.55
C LYS A 67 -4.13 9.55 -14.53
N SER A 68 -5.30 9.97 -14.06
CA SER A 68 -6.42 10.41 -14.90
C SER A 68 -6.58 11.92 -15.00
#